data_AF-A0AAJ2DB79-F1
#
_entry.id   AF-A0AAJ2DB79-F1
#
_cell.length_a   1.000
_cell.length_b   1.000
_cell.length_c   1.000
_cell.angle_alpha   90.00
_cell.angle_beta   90.00
_cell.angle_gamma   90.00
#
_symmetry.space_group_name_H-M   'P 1'
#
loop_
_entity.id
_entity.type
_entity.pdbx_description
1 polymer ?
#
loop_
_entity_poly.entity_id
_entity_poly.type
_entity_poly.pdbx_seq_one_letter_code
_entity_poly.pdbx_strand_id
1 'polypeptide(L)'
;MNADIINHIQTWYSSKCDGNWEHSYGLDISNIDNPGWKVKINGEHGKKPMTNGYENDENDWIDITATESDFIGYGGADKLNDILISACTWLSGK
;
A
#
# COMPACT_ATOMS: atom_id res chain seq x y z
N MET A 1 -11.82 14.81 -4.39
CA MET A 1 -11.84 14.83 -2.92
C MET A 1 -10.84 13.79 -2.48
N ASN A 2 -9.82 14.16 -1.69
CA ASN A 2 -9.05 13.16 -0.97
C ASN A 2 -10.06 12.43 -0.10
N ALA A 3 -10.49 11.22 -0.51
CA ALA A 3 -11.03 10.28 0.45
C ALA A 3 -10.01 10.23 1.58
N ASP A 4 -10.47 10.27 2.82
CA ASP A 4 -9.55 10.35 3.95
C ASP A 4 -8.79 9.02 4.06
N ILE A 5 -7.64 8.96 3.38
CA ILE A 5 -6.80 7.77 3.21
C ILE A 5 -6.38 7.23 4.58
N ILE A 6 -6.08 8.16 5.50
CA ILE A 6 -5.72 7.81 6.87
C ILE A 6 -6.89 7.09 7.55
N ASN A 7 -8.10 7.65 7.47
CA ASN A 7 -9.30 6.99 8.01
C ASN A 7 -9.58 5.63 7.35
N HIS A 8 -9.35 5.49 6.03
CA HIS A 8 -9.52 4.21 5.33
C HIS A 8 -8.56 3.15 5.91
N ILE A 9 -7.28 3.48 6.00
CA ILE A 9 -6.25 2.58 6.52
C ILE A 9 -6.52 2.24 7.99
N GLN A 10 -6.91 3.21 8.82
CA GLN A 10 -7.28 2.97 10.21
C GLN A 10 -8.47 2.02 10.34
N THR A 11 -9.49 2.20 9.51
CA THR A 11 -10.68 1.34 9.49
C THR A 11 -10.33 -0.08 9.04
N TRP A 12 -9.55 -0.20 7.96
CA TRP A 12 -9.07 -1.51 7.49
C TRP A 12 -8.23 -2.20 8.56
N TYR A 13 -7.23 -1.54 9.13
CA TYR A 13 -6.37 -2.13 10.15
C TYR A 13 -7.17 -2.58 11.37
N SER A 14 -8.07 -1.73 11.87
CA SER A 14 -8.94 -2.09 13.00
C SER A 14 -9.85 -3.29 12.69
N SER A 15 -10.29 -3.45 11.44
CA SER A 15 -11.10 -4.60 11.02
C SER A 15 -10.31 -5.92 10.97
N LYS A 16 -8.98 -5.82 10.96
CA LYS A 16 -8.08 -6.98 10.92
C LYS A 16 -7.61 -7.41 12.30
N CYS A 17 -7.59 -6.51 13.29
CA CYS A 17 -7.21 -6.83 14.66
C CYS A 17 -8.22 -7.78 15.31
N ASP A 18 -7.88 -9.07 15.33
CA ASP A 18 -8.70 -10.15 15.88
C ASP A 18 -8.03 -10.88 17.07
N GLY A 19 -6.88 -10.37 17.54
CA GLY A 19 -6.09 -10.99 18.59
C GLY A 19 -4.94 -11.86 18.08
N ASN A 20 -4.87 -12.13 16.76
CA ASN A 20 -3.83 -12.95 16.15
C ASN A 20 -3.19 -12.25 14.95
N TRP A 21 -4.01 -11.69 14.06
CA TRP A 21 -3.55 -11.14 12.79
C TRP A 21 -2.50 -10.03 12.99
N GLU A 22 -2.72 -9.14 13.95
CA GLU A 22 -1.85 -8.00 14.26
C GLU A 22 -0.47 -8.39 14.78
N HIS A 23 -0.29 -9.64 15.22
CA HIS A 23 1.00 -10.16 15.66
C HIS A 23 1.87 -10.66 14.50
N SER A 24 1.28 -10.89 13.32
CA SER A 24 1.94 -11.53 12.17
C SER A 24 1.97 -10.66 10.92
N TYR A 25 0.99 -9.76 10.79
CA TYR A 25 0.73 -8.98 9.59
C TYR A 25 0.46 -7.51 9.92
N GLY A 26 0.51 -6.65 8.91
CA GLY A 26 0.27 -5.23 9.10
C GLY A 26 0.59 -4.40 7.87
N LEU A 27 0.83 -3.12 8.13
CA LEU A 27 1.25 -2.11 7.17
C LEU A 27 2.60 -1.53 7.61
N ASP A 28 3.56 -1.52 6.68
CA ASP A 28 4.87 -0.89 6.83
C ASP A 28 4.98 0.27 5.85
N ILE A 29 5.35 1.45 6.36
CA ILE A 29 5.73 2.61 5.55
C ILE A 29 7.15 2.97 5.95
N SER A 30 8.06 2.83 5.01
CA SER A 30 9.49 3.09 5.21
C SER A 30 10.03 3.95 4.06
N ASN A 31 11.16 4.61 4.29
CA ASN A 31 11.92 5.23 3.21
C ASN A 31 12.79 4.17 2.51
N ILE A 32 13.32 4.55 1.35
CA ILE A 32 14.34 3.78 0.62
C ILE A 32 15.58 4.65 0.39
N ASP A 33 16.68 4.03 -0.05
CA ASP A 33 18.01 4.67 -0.15
C ASP A 33 18.07 5.79 -1.22
N ASN A 34 17.25 5.69 -2.26
CA ASN A 34 17.01 6.78 -3.23
C ASN A 34 15.74 7.53 -2.81
N PRO A 35 15.71 8.88 -2.69
CA PRO A 35 14.62 9.59 -2.03
C PRO A 35 13.23 9.09 -2.43
N GLY A 36 12.54 8.44 -1.50
CA GLY A 36 11.35 7.69 -1.86
C GLY A 36 10.75 6.90 -0.72
N TRP A 37 9.64 6.28 -1.04
CA TRP A 37 8.81 5.53 -0.11
C TRP A 37 8.71 4.09 -0.53
N LYS A 38 8.59 3.23 0.48
CA LYS A 38 8.12 1.87 0.39
C LYS A 38 6.87 1.75 1.23
N VAL A 39 5.82 1.20 0.67
CA VAL A 39 4.61 0.79 1.39
C VAL A 39 4.43 -0.71 1.19
N LYS A 40 4.29 -1.44 2.28
CA LYS A 40 3.99 -2.87 2.26
C LYS A 40 2.77 -3.17 3.12
N ILE A 41 1.85 -3.96 2.59
CA ILE A 41 0.73 -4.56 3.33
C ILE A 41 0.78 -6.06 3.11
N ASN A 42 0.55 -6.85 4.15
CA ASN A 42 0.47 -8.31 4.07
C ASN A 42 -0.70 -8.85 4.89
N GLY A 43 -1.00 -10.14 4.73
CA GLY A 43 -2.03 -10.83 5.51
C GLY A 43 -3.46 -10.66 4.98
N GLU A 44 -3.63 -10.22 3.73
CA GLU A 44 -4.91 -10.37 3.04
C GLU A 44 -5.06 -11.77 2.44
N HIS A 45 -6.27 -12.07 1.96
CA HIS A 45 -6.56 -13.30 1.21
C HIS A 45 -7.61 -13.03 0.14
N GLY A 46 -7.43 -13.64 -1.03
CA GLY A 46 -8.41 -13.61 -2.13
C GLY A 46 -8.64 -12.22 -2.73
N LYS A 47 -7.67 -11.31 -2.61
CA LYS A 47 -7.69 -10.01 -3.30
C LYS A 47 -7.41 -10.19 -4.78
N LYS A 48 -7.98 -9.33 -5.62
CA LYS A 48 -7.59 -9.26 -7.03
C LYS A 48 -6.14 -8.78 -7.17
N PRO A 49 -5.24 -9.57 -7.81
CA PRO A 49 -3.89 -9.12 -8.11
C PRO A 49 -3.90 -7.89 -9.03
N MET A 50 -2.94 -6.99 -8.82
CA MET A 50 -2.74 -5.84 -9.69
C MET A 50 -1.26 -5.47 -9.80
N THR A 51 -0.89 -4.92 -10.93
CA THR A 51 0.39 -4.26 -11.14
C THR A 51 0.13 -2.87 -11.71
N ASN A 52 0.91 -1.90 -11.28
CA ASN A 52 0.87 -0.55 -11.83
C ASN A 52 2.25 0.07 -11.69
N GLY A 53 2.76 0.69 -12.73
CA GLY A 53 4.06 1.32 -12.66
C GLY A 53 4.32 2.25 -13.82
N TYR A 54 5.10 3.29 -13.54
CA TYR A 54 5.64 4.21 -14.52
C TYR A 54 6.90 4.86 -13.96
N GLU A 55 7.76 5.36 -14.84
CA GLU A 55 8.97 6.10 -14.49
C GLU A 55 9.15 7.22 -15.51
N ASN A 56 8.91 8.46 -15.08
CA ASN A 56 9.11 9.66 -15.89
C ASN A 56 10.51 10.24 -15.66
N ASP A 57 10.93 10.29 -14.38
CA ASP A 57 12.27 10.66 -13.94
C ASP A 57 12.60 10.07 -12.55
N GLU A 58 13.75 10.44 -11.99
CA GLU A 58 14.27 9.92 -10.72
C GLU A 58 13.39 10.23 -9.48
N ASN A 59 12.50 11.22 -9.57
CA ASN A 59 11.58 11.63 -8.51
C ASN A 59 10.11 11.31 -8.86
N ASP A 60 9.74 11.26 -10.13
CA ASP A 60 8.39 10.95 -10.59
C ASP A 60 8.28 9.52 -11.14
N TRP A 61 8.17 8.57 -10.23
CA TRP A 61 8.02 7.16 -10.55
C TRP A 61 7.22 6.42 -9.48
N ILE A 62 6.56 5.33 -9.89
CA ILE A 62 5.89 4.39 -9.01
C ILE A 62 6.08 2.98 -9.54
N ASP A 63 6.23 2.00 -8.64
CA ASP A 63 6.22 0.58 -8.96
C ASP A 63 5.39 -0.16 -7.91
N ILE A 64 4.26 -0.72 -8.33
CA ILE A 64 3.31 -1.42 -7.49
C ILE A 64 3.11 -2.83 -8.02
N THR A 65 3.23 -3.78 -7.11
CA THR A 65 2.81 -5.16 -7.30
C THR A 65 1.93 -5.58 -6.13
N ALA A 66 0.77 -6.12 -6.42
CA ALA A 66 -0.13 -6.69 -5.44
C ALA A 66 -0.60 -8.07 -5.87
N THR A 67 -0.60 -9.00 -4.93
CA THR A 67 -1.07 -10.37 -5.08
C THR A 67 -2.45 -10.52 -4.45
N GLU A 68 -2.87 -11.76 -4.23
CA GLU A 68 -4.09 -12.02 -3.46
C GLU A 68 -3.94 -11.75 -1.95
N SER A 69 -2.70 -11.62 -1.47
CA SER A 69 -2.38 -11.51 -0.04
C SER A 69 -1.53 -10.32 0.35
N ASP A 70 -0.72 -9.82 -0.57
CA ASP A 70 0.31 -8.83 -0.28
C ASP A 70 0.25 -7.69 -1.28
N PHE A 71 0.48 -6.47 -0.79
CA PHE A 71 0.69 -5.29 -1.59
C PHE A 71 2.10 -4.77 -1.31
N ILE A 72 2.84 -4.44 -2.35
CA ILE A 72 4.10 -3.72 -2.25
C ILE A 72 4.12 -2.59 -3.27
N GLY A 73 4.41 -1.39 -2.79
CA GLY A 73 4.50 -0.19 -3.60
C GLY A 73 5.78 0.58 -3.28
N TYR A 74 6.43 1.07 -4.31
CA TYR A 74 7.59 1.94 -4.25
C TYR A 74 7.32 3.19 -5.07
N GLY A 75 7.95 4.30 -4.72
CA GLY A 75 7.88 5.52 -5.52
C GLY A 75 8.75 6.63 -4.96
N GLY A 76 8.86 7.70 -5.75
CA GLY A 76 9.63 8.88 -5.36
C GLY A 76 9.09 9.61 -4.12
N ALA A 77 9.85 10.59 -3.64
CA ALA A 77 9.61 11.25 -2.34
C ALA A 77 8.22 11.94 -2.21
N ASP A 78 7.60 12.34 -3.32
CA ASP A 78 6.26 12.95 -3.36
C ASP A 78 5.12 11.94 -3.62
N LYS A 79 5.43 10.65 -3.83
CA LYS A 79 4.47 9.62 -4.28
C LYS A 79 3.79 8.83 -3.17
N LEU A 80 4.06 9.12 -1.90
CA LEU A 80 3.44 8.39 -0.79
C LEU A 80 1.91 8.36 -0.92
N ASN A 81 1.29 9.50 -1.25
CA ASN A 81 -0.15 9.58 -1.40
C ASN A 81 -0.68 8.69 -2.53
N ASP A 82 0.00 8.65 -3.69
CA ASP A 82 -0.40 7.83 -4.84
C ASP A 82 -0.26 6.33 -4.57
N ILE A 83 0.81 5.94 -3.85
CA ILE A 83 1.00 4.57 -3.38
C ILE A 83 -0.14 4.18 -2.42
N LEU A 84 -0.49 5.04 -1.47
CA LEU A 84 -1.57 4.76 -0.51
C LEU A 84 -2.96 4.71 -1.16
N ILE A 85 -3.22 5.55 -2.18
CA ILE A 85 -4.45 5.46 -2.99
C ILE A 85 -4.54 4.09 -3.67
N SER A 86 -3.43 3.62 -4.24
CA SER A 86 -3.36 2.31 -4.90
C SER A 86 -3.57 1.17 -3.91
N ALA A 87 -2.97 1.27 -2.72
CA ALA A 87 -3.19 0.31 -1.64
C ALA A 87 -4.66 0.28 -1.18
N CYS A 88 -5.30 1.43 -0.99
CA CYS A 88 -6.72 1.49 -0.63
C CYS A 88 -7.63 0.93 -1.74
N THR A 89 -7.26 1.13 -3.00
CA THR A 89 -7.97 0.56 -4.16
C THR A 89 -7.89 -0.96 -4.14
N TRP A 90 -6.70 -1.52 -3.91
CA TRP A 90 -6.50 -2.96 -3.76
C TRP A 90 -7.26 -3.53 -2.54
N LEU A 91 -7.20 -2.86 -1.38
CA LEU A 91 -7.94 -3.24 -0.18
C LEU A 91 -9.46 -3.22 -0.37
N SER A 92 -9.98 -2.34 -1.21
CA SER A 92 -11.40 -2.26 -1.55
C SER A 92 -11.84 -3.27 -2.61
N GLY A 93 -10.88 -3.78 -3.40
CA GLY A 93 -11.12 -4.81 -4.39
C GLY A 93 -11.44 -6.16 -3.75
N LYS A 94 -12.39 -6.88 -4.35
CA LYS A 94 -12.50 -8.34 -4.21
C LYS A 94 -11.74 -8.95 -5.37
#